data_AF-A0A833ALT7-F1
#
_entry.id   AF-A0A833ALT7-F1
#
_cell.length_a   1.000
_cell.length_b   1.000
_cell.length_c   1.000
_cell.angle_alpha   90.00
_cell.angle_beta   90.00
_cell.angle_gamma   90.00
#
_symmetry.space_group_name_H-M   'P 1'
#
loop_
_entity.id
_entity.type
_entity.pdbx_description
1 polymer ?
#
loop_
_entity_poly.entity_id
_entity_poly.type
_entity_poly.pdbx_seq_one_letter_code
_entity_poly.pdbx_strand_id
1 'polypeptide(L)'
;MLIKFIEEMEILAVTKGDPFYNMVFDVSAGYDLKGIMSPRVDQWLRDIRDAREKIAELQAGLPDEFARFKNLAIDPHIGDTLTLSTFHGCPRDEIESIVQHLMREHGFHVIVKMNPTLLGYDFVRKTLNDDLGYENIQLDPEAFKHDLQFDEAVAMMHRLQTFGAKHGCKLGAKFTNTLVVKNTEKIFTDDVQYLSGPPLHVLSMHSMHRFRQAMGEDFHISFSAGIAKHNFADAVSCNMKPVTVCTDLLKTGGYSRLYDYLARLQSAMTAKGCSSLKDFVGTEAEAVQRTNEIVSKLISNPVYHFDKNKKAPRKVGSHLELFDCLSCDKCITVCPNAANFSFAVAPREIEIFDYQFEDGEFKPKASGMLKIEKATQIANLADFCNECGDCDTYCPEDGGPFVEKPRFFFSRESYDQFKRNNGFYFVSENEMIGKIGEQEFRISYDVKTASYTFHDDGSVYVFDKEHRLISAREEEELMNGALIDTSAYYTFRLLLDGVSESRNRFGANLLIQSEFDI
;
A
#
# COMPACT_ATOMS: atom_id res chain seq x y z
N MET A 1 -19.24 -8.63 -0.29
CA MET A 1 -20.01 -9.01 -1.50
C MET A 1 -19.18 -9.81 -2.50
N LEU A 2 -18.06 -9.28 -3.04
CA LEU A 2 -17.24 -9.97 -4.05
C LEU A 2 -16.81 -11.40 -3.66
N ILE A 3 -16.34 -11.62 -2.42
CA ILE A 3 -15.96 -12.95 -1.92
C ILE A 3 -17.14 -13.94 -2.01
N LYS A 4 -18.35 -13.48 -1.67
CA LYS A 4 -19.56 -14.31 -1.81
C LYS A 4 -19.91 -14.56 -3.27
N PHE A 5 -19.63 -13.65 -4.19
CA PHE A 5 -19.82 -13.94 -5.62
C PHE A 5 -18.84 -14.99 -6.13
N ILE A 6 -17.58 -14.89 -5.71
CA ILE A 6 -16.53 -15.89 -6.01
C ILE A 6 -16.96 -17.27 -5.50
N GLU A 7 -17.51 -17.35 -4.29
CA GLU A 7 -18.05 -18.58 -3.71
C GLU A 7 -19.29 -19.10 -4.46
N GLU A 8 -20.30 -18.25 -4.69
CA GLU A 8 -21.54 -18.65 -5.37
C GLU A 8 -21.33 -19.12 -6.81
N MET A 9 -20.34 -18.55 -7.49
CA MET A 9 -19.97 -18.92 -8.86
C MET A 9 -18.91 -20.02 -8.92
N GLU A 10 -18.38 -20.45 -7.77
CA GLU A 10 -17.28 -21.41 -7.67
C GLU A 10 -16.09 -21.04 -8.57
N ILE A 11 -15.77 -19.74 -8.68
CA ILE A 11 -14.77 -19.20 -9.62
C ILE A 11 -13.40 -19.86 -9.41
N LEU A 12 -13.10 -20.24 -8.18
CA LEU A 12 -11.84 -20.85 -7.78
C LEU A 12 -11.85 -22.38 -7.89
N ALA A 13 -12.88 -22.97 -8.50
CA ALA A 13 -13.12 -24.43 -8.53
C ALA A 13 -13.16 -25.07 -7.13
N VAL A 14 -13.57 -24.29 -6.12
CA VAL A 14 -13.84 -24.75 -4.75
C VAL A 14 -15.35 -24.67 -4.54
N THR A 15 -15.93 -25.77 -4.08
CA THR A 15 -17.38 -25.91 -3.92
C THR A 15 -17.95 -24.87 -2.96
N LYS A 16 -19.10 -24.29 -3.31
CA LYS A 16 -19.83 -23.35 -2.44
C LYS A 16 -20.04 -23.94 -1.04
N GLY A 17 -19.80 -23.14 0.00
CA GLY A 17 -19.92 -23.57 1.39
C GLY A 17 -18.72 -24.33 1.95
N ASP A 18 -17.66 -24.53 1.16
CA ASP A 18 -16.40 -25.09 1.67
C ASP A 18 -15.77 -24.15 2.72
N PRO A 19 -15.20 -24.68 3.83
CA PRO A 19 -14.51 -23.87 4.85
C PRO A 19 -13.39 -22.97 4.31
N PHE A 20 -12.86 -23.23 3.11
CA PHE A 20 -11.96 -22.34 2.40
C PHE A 20 -12.49 -20.90 2.30
N TYR A 21 -13.81 -20.71 2.16
CA TYR A 21 -14.45 -19.40 2.08
C TYR A 21 -14.71 -18.76 3.45
N ASN A 22 -14.34 -19.41 4.55
CA ASN A 22 -14.42 -18.82 5.88
C ASN A 22 -13.35 -17.74 6.02
N MET A 23 -13.80 -16.51 6.23
CA MET A 23 -12.94 -15.34 6.35
C MET A 23 -13.11 -14.72 7.73
N VAL A 24 -12.04 -14.14 8.24
CA VAL A 24 -12.05 -13.30 9.44
C VAL A 24 -11.60 -11.92 9.02
N PHE A 25 -12.40 -10.91 9.33
CA PHE A 25 -12.03 -9.51 9.17
C PHE A 25 -11.61 -8.95 10.54
N ASP A 26 -10.35 -8.50 10.62
CA ASP A 26 -9.78 -7.82 11.78
C ASP A 26 -9.70 -6.33 11.45
N VAL A 27 -10.46 -5.52 12.19
CA VAL A 27 -10.50 -4.06 11.99
C VAL A 27 -9.22 -3.45 12.55
N SER A 28 -8.69 -2.40 11.92
CA SER A 28 -7.53 -1.68 12.46
C SER A 28 -7.86 -0.20 12.59
N ALA A 29 -7.49 0.40 13.72
CA ALA A 29 -7.63 1.83 13.97
C ALA A 29 -6.36 2.41 14.62
N GLY A 30 -6.09 3.70 14.39
CA GLY A 30 -4.92 4.40 14.91
C GLY A 30 -5.14 5.92 14.91
N TYR A 31 -6.00 6.39 15.81
CA TYR A 31 -6.34 7.80 16.02
C TYR A 31 -6.32 8.11 17.52
N ASP A 32 -6.40 9.39 17.87
CA ASP A 32 -6.63 9.83 19.25
C ASP A 32 -8.08 9.54 19.63
N LEU A 33 -8.40 9.67 20.92
CA LEU A 33 -9.76 9.42 21.38
C LEU A 33 -10.78 10.31 20.66
N LYS A 34 -10.43 11.58 20.44
CA LYS A 34 -11.27 12.53 19.71
C LYS A 34 -11.55 12.07 18.27
N GLY A 35 -10.53 11.57 17.57
CA GLY A 35 -10.62 11.06 16.22
C GLY A 35 -11.47 9.80 16.15
N ILE A 36 -11.29 8.86 17.08
CA ILE A 36 -12.15 7.68 17.22
C ILE A 36 -13.61 8.07 17.44
N MET A 37 -13.86 9.06 18.31
CA MET A 37 -15.20 9.57 18.61
C MET A 37 -15.77 10.51 17.54
N SER A 38 -15.03 10.79 16.46
CA SER A 38 -15.53 11.66 15.41
C SER A 38 -16.75 11.01 14.72
N PRO A 39 -17.76 11.79 14.29
CA PRO A 39 -18.97 11.22 13.70
C PRO A 39 -18.69 10.27 12.51
N ARG A 40 -17.68 10.59 11.70
CA ARG A 40 -17.28 9.76 10.55
C ARG A 40 -16.71 8.41 11.00
N VAL A 41 -15.85 8.39 12.01
CA VAL A 41 -15.22 7.15 12.49
C VAL A 41 -16.19 6.33 13.33
N ASP A 42 -16.98 6.96 14.22
CA ASP A 42 -18.03 6.29 15.00
C ASP A 42 -19.03 5.58 14.08
N GLN A 43 -19.51 6.26 13.04
CA GLN A 43 -20.42 5.64 12.06
C GLN A 43 -19.76 4.49 11.32
N TRP A 44 -18.53 4.66 10.83
CA TRP A 44 -17.81 3.59 10.14
C TRP A 44 -17.59 2.35 11.02
N LEU A 45 -17.29 2.55 12.31
CA LEU A 45 -17.15 1.46 13.29
C LEU A 45 -18.47 0.72 13.54
N ARG A 46 -19.61 1.41 13.49
CA ARG A 46 -20.95 0.78 13.54
C ARG A 46 -21.22 -0.01 12.27
N ASP A 47 -20.94 0.58 11.10
CA ASP A 47 -21.21 -0.04 9.80
C ASP A 47 -20.36 -1.30 9.56
N ILE A 48 -19.10 -1.33 10.01
CA ILE A 48 -18.26 -2.53 9.85
C ILE A 48 -18.64 -3.64 10.84
N ARG A 49 -19.25 -3.30 11.98
CA ARG A 49 -19.85 -4.28 12.91
C ARG A 49 -21.12 -4.87 12.33
N ASP A 50 -21.86 -4.08 11.57
CA ASP A 50 -23.15 -4.44 11.00
C ASP A 50 -23.43 -3.69 9.68
N ALA A 51 -23.04 -4.32 8.57
CA ALA A 51 -23.08 -3.73 7.25
C ALA A 51 -24.42 -3.93 6.50
N ARG A 52 -25.52 -4.23 7.22
CA ARG A 52 -26.83 -4.55 6.59
C ARG A 52 -27.27 -3.53 5.56
N GLU A 53 -27.24 -2.26 5.93
CA GLU A 53 -27.70 -1.17 5.06
C GLU A 53 -26.81 -1.05 3.82
N LYS A 54 -25.49 -1.09 4.00
CA LYS A 54 -24.53 -0.99 2.89
C LYS A 54 -24.58 -2.20 1.96
N ILE A 55 -24.81 -3.39 2.48
CA ILE A 55 -25.01 -4.60 1.67
C ILE A 55 -26.30 -4.46 0.83
N ALA A 56 -27.39 -4.00 1.42
CA ALA A 56 -28.65 -3.80 0.71
C ALA A 56 -28.52 -2.75 -0.40
N GLU A 57 -27.82 -1.64 -0.14
CA GLU A 57 -27.49 -0.61 -1.13
C GLU A 57 -26.69 -1.20 -2.31
N LEU A 58 -25.61 -1.93 -2.01
CA LEU A 58 -24.77 -2.56 -3.03
C LEU A 58 -25.54 -3.59 -3.86
N GLN A 59 -26.41 -4.38 -3.23
CA GLN A 59 -27.26 -5.36 -3.92
C GLN A 59 -28.30 -4.69 -4.82
N ALA A 60 -28.92 -3.59 -4.38
CA ALA A 60 -29.87 -2.83 -5.17
C ALA A 60 -29.20 -2.21 -6.42
N GLY A 61 -27.96 -1.75 -6.28
CA GLY A 61 -27.15 -1.15 -7.35
C GLY A 61 -26.57 -2.13 -8.38
N LEU A 62 -26.72 -3.44 -8.21
CA LEU A 62 -26.19 -4.41 -9.18
C LEU A 62 -26.88 -4.27 -10.55
N PRO A 63 -26.12 -4.29 -11.66
CA PRO A 63 -26.70 -4.28 -13.01
C PRO A 63 -27.44 -5.60 -13.30
N ASP A 64 -28.25 -5.60 -14.35
CA ASP A 64 -29.13 -6.72 -14.69
C ASP A 64 -28.38 -8.03 -14.98
N GLU A 65 -27.16 -7.94 -15.51
CA GLU A 65 -26.27 -9.10 -15.70
C GLU A 65 -25.93 -9.83 -14.38
N PHE A 66 -25.98 -9.12 -13.25
CA PHE A 66 -25.75 -9.64 -11.91
C PHE A 66 -27.04 -9.79 -11.10
N ALA A 67 -28.23 -9.76 -11.73
CA ALA A 67 -29.52 -9.82 -11.07
C ALA A 67 -29.68 -11.01 -10.11
N ARG A 68 -29.08 -12.16 -10.42
CA ARG A 68 -29.09 -13.37 -9.57
C ARG A 68 -28.46 -13.16 -8.19
N PHE A 69 -27.64 -12.13 -8.02
CA PHE A 69 -26.95 -11.83 -6.76
C PHE A 69 -27.65 -10.77 -5.90
N LYS A 70 -28.71 -10.12 -6.41
CA LYS A 70 -29.45 -9.07 -5.67
C LYS A 70 -30.06 -9.57 -4.37
N ASN A 71 -30.41 -10.85 -4.29
CA ASN A 71 -31.01 -11.47 -3.11
C ASN A 71 -30.08 -12.47 -2.43
N LEU A 72 -28.77 -12.38 -2.69
CA LEU A 72 -27.80 -13.28 -2.08
C LEU A 72 -27.75 -13.05 -0.56
N ALA A 73 -27.87 -14.13 0.22
CA ALA A 73 -27.72 -14.04 1.67
C ALA A 73 -26.26 -13.76 2.02
N ILE A 74 -26.00 -12.63 2.68
CA ILE A 74 -24.68 -12.22 3.13
C ILE A 74 -24.80 -11.92 4.63
N ASP A 75 -23.93 -12.51 5.45
CA ASP A 75 -23.84 -12.16 6.87
C ASP A 75 -23.38 -10.69 6.98
N PRO A 76 -24.18 -9.80 7.58
CA PRO A 76 -23.81 -8.40 7.68
C PRO A 76 -22.80 -8.13 8.79
N HIS A 77 -22.53 -9.07 9.70
CA HIS A 77 -21.60 -8.87 10.79
C HIS A 77 -20.16 -9.11 10.33
N ILE A 78 -19.55 -8.09 9.72
CA ILE A 78 -18.28 -8.25 9.01
C ILE A 78 -17.11 -8.47 9.99
N GLY A 79 -16.99 -7.68 11.05
CA GLY A 79 -15.92 -7.80 12.03
C GLY A 79 -16.33 -7.42 13.45
N ASP A 80 -15.94 -8.24 14.43
CA ASP A 80 -16.15 -8.02 15.86
C ASP A 80 -14.83 -7.86 16.64
N THR A 81 -13.70 -7.88 15.93
CA THR A 81 -12.35 -7.66 16.47
C THR A 81 -11.74 -6.39 15.91
N LEU A 82 -11.01 -5.66 16.76
CA LEU A 82 -10.31 -4.44 16.39
C LEU A 82 -8.89 -4.41 16.97
N THR A 83 -7.89 -4.36 16.11
CA THR A 83 -6.49 -4.08 16.44
C THR A 83 -6.25 -2.57 16.55
N LEU A 84 -6.03 -2.07 17.77
CA LEU A 84 -5.66 -0.68 18.03
C LEU A 84 -4.14 -0.52 17.85
N SER A 85 -3.73 0.27 16.87
CA SER A 85 -2.33 0.66 16.70
C SER A 85 -1.97 1.76 17.69
N THR A 86 -0.94 1.53 18.52
CA THR A 86 -0.41 2.53 19.47
C THR A 86 0.66 3.43 18.85
N PHE A 87 0.63 3.57 17.52
CA PHE A 87 1.51 4.43 16.74
C PHE A 87 0.83 5.78 16.46
N HIS A 88 1.50 6.68 15.72
CA HIS A 88 1.06 8.05 15.33
C HIS A 88 -0.41 8.37 15.59
N GLY A 89 -0.63 9.39 16.42
CA GLY A 89 -1.96 9.88 16.72
C GLY A 89 -2.65 9.18 17.89
N CYS A 90 -2.10 8.11 18.48
CA CYS A 90 -2.64 7.49 19.69
C CYS A 90 -1.75 7.83 20.92
N PRO A 91 -2.09 8.85 21.73
CA PRO A 91 -1.31 9.21 22.91
C PRO A 91 -1.27 8.05 23.92
N ARG A 92 -0.09 7.79 24.50
CA ARG A 92 0.09 6.68 25.46
C ARG A 92 -0.85 6.74 26.67
N ASP A 93 -1.25 7.94 27.08
CA ASP A 93 -2.18 8.21 28.17
C ASP A 93 -3.66 8.05 27.77
N GLU A 94 -3.96 7.99 26.48
CA GLU A 94 -5.31 7.77 25.96
C GLU A 94 -5.61 6.31 25.58
N ILE A 95 -4.59 5.45 25.42
CA ILE A 95 -4.76 4.05 24.99
C ILE A 95 -5.85 3.34 25.81
N GLU A 96 -5.81 3.45 27.13
CA GLU A 96 -6.79 2.81 28.01
C GLU A 96 -8.21 3.32 27.75
N SER A 97 -8.39 4.64 27.61
CA SER A 97 -9.70 5.25 27.37
C SER A 97 -10.25 4.90 25.97
N ILE A 98 -9.39 4.83 24.95
CA ILE A 98 -9.78 4.41 23.60
C ILE A 98 -10.28 2.96 23.63
N VAL A 99 -9.51 2.05 24.25
CA VAL A 99 -9.92 0.63 24.34
C VAL A 99 -11.24 0.50 25.12
N GLN A 100 -11.41 1.22 26.22
CA GLN A 100 -12.65 1.23 26.98
C GLN A 100 -13.84 1.72 26.15
N HIS A 101 -13.65 2.77 25.35
CA HIS A 101 -14.68 3.31 24.46
C HIS A 101 -15.07 2.28 23.38
N LEU A 102 -14.10 1.69 22.69
CA LEU A 102 -14.33 0.68 21.66
C LEU A 102 -15.08 -0.56 22.20
N MET A 103 -14.76 -0.99 23.42
CA MET A 103 -15.46 -2.10 24.07
C MET A 103 -16.88 -1.70 24.51
N ARG A 104 -17.04 -0.54 25.16
CA ARG A 104 -18.32 -0.13 25.77
C ARG A 104 -19.34 0.34 24.75
N GLU A 105 -18.94 1.19 23.81
CA GLU A 105 -19.86 1.82 22.86
C GLU A 105 -20.09 0.97 21.60
N HIS A 106 -19.07 0.23 21.15
CA HIS A 106 -19.13 -0.53 19.90
C HIS A 106 -19.10 -2.06 20.09
N GLY A 107 -18.76 -2.54 21.29
CA GLY A 107 -18.73 -3.97 21.61
C GLY A 107 -17.60 -4.76 20.93
N PHE A 108 -16.49 -4.11 20.57
CA PHE A 108 -15.36 -4.80 19.95
C PHE A 108 -14.54 -5.62 20.96
N HIS A 109 -14.09 -6.79 20.54
CA HIS A 109 -12.92 -7.43 21.12
C HIS A 109 -11.67 -6.68 20.64
N VAL A 110 -10.79 -6.26 21.56
CA VAL A 110 -9.68 -5.36 21.20
C VAL A 110 -8.33 -6.03 21.35
N ILE A 111 -7.47 -5.85 20.35
CA ILE A 111 -6.06 -6.23 20.39
C ILE A 111 -5.21 -4.95 20.42
N VAL A 112 -4.45 -4.74 21.49
CA VAL A 112 -3.55 -3.57 21.59
C VAL A 112 -2.22 -3.92 20.92
N LYS A 113 -1.89 -3.23 19.82
CA LYS A 113 -0.64 -3.46 19.09
C LYS A 113 0.49 -2.65 19.71
N MET A 114 1.42 -3.37 20.32
CA MET A 114 2.53 -2.84 21.11
C MET A 114 3.72 -2.41 20.23
N ASN A 115 4.55 -1.50 20.75
CA ASN A 115 5.75 -1.02 20.07
C ASN A 115 7.02 -1.76 20.57
N PRO A 116 8.05 -1.91 19.72
CA PRO A 116 9.32 -2.55 20.12
C PRO A 116 10.08 -1.80 21.23
N THR A 117 9.76 -0.52 21.42
CA THR A 117 10.31 0.37 22.46
C THR A 117 10.08 -0.14 23.88
N LEU A 118 9.12 -1.04 24.10
CA LEU A 118 8.88 -1.72 25.39
C LEU A 118 10.10 -2.47 25.95
N LEU A 119 11.07 -2.83 25.10
CA LEU A 119 12.32 -3.45 25.54
C LEU A 119 13.30 -2.46 26.19
N GLY A 120 13.07 -1.16 26.03
CA GLY A 120 13.97 -0.10 26.47
C GLY A 120 15.11 0.15 25.47
N TYR A 121 15.62 1.40 25.48
CA TYR A 121 16.61 1.87 24.52
C TYR A 121 17.89 1.03 24.52
N ASP A 122 18.46 0.77 25.70
CA ASP A 122 19.76 0.09 25.82
C ASP A 122 19.75 -1.33 25.26
N PHE A 123 18.68 -2.09 25.56
CA PHE A 123 18.51 -3.45 25.05
C PHE A 123 18.36 -3.46 23.53
N VAL A 124 17.51 -2.57 22.99
CA VAL A 124 17.27 -2.48 21.54
C VAL A 124 18.55 -2.07 20.81
N ARG A 125 19.25 -1.03 21.28
CA ARG A 125 20.52 -0.58 20.72
C ARG A 125 21.57 -1.68 20.72
N LYS A 126 21.77 -2.34 21.88
CA LYS A 126 22.74 -3.43 22.00
C LYS A 126 22.42 -4.56 21.00
N THR A 127 21.18 -5.02 21.01
CA THR A 127 20.78 -6.17 20.19
C THR A 127 20.87 -5.83 18.71
N LEU A 128 20.34 -4.67 18.31
CA LEU A 128 20.29 -4.28 16.89
C LEU A 128 21.68 -3.95 16.33
N ASN A 129 22.43 -3.08 17.00
CA ASN A 129 23.70 -2.58 16.48
C ASN A 129 24.84 -3.54 16.80
N ASP A 130 25.01 -3.94 18.06
CA ASP A 130 26.19 -4.72 18.49
C ASP A 130 26.02 -6.22 18.16
N ASP A 131 24.87 -6.82 18.48
CA ASP A 131 24.70 -8.27 18.38
C ASP A 131 24.28 -8.75 16.98
N LEU A 132 23.41 -7.99 16.29
CA LEU A 132 22.92 -8.31 14.94
C LEU A 132 23.70 -7.59 13.82
N GLY A 133 24.54 -6.61 14.16
CA GLY A 133 25.46 -5.94 13.24
C GLY A 133 24.85 -4.84 12.36
N TYR A 134 23.67 -4.30 12.71
CA TYR A 134 23.04 -3.20 11.96
C TYR A 134 23.59 -1.83 12.41
N GLU A 135 24.91 -1.64 12.29
CA GLU A 135 25.62 -0.44 12.77
C GLU A 135 25.19 0.86 12.06
N ASN A 136 24.67 0.75 10.84
CA ASN A 136 24.20 1.89 10.05
C ASN A 136 22.82 2.42 10.50
N ILE A 137 22.11 1.70 11.37
CA ILE A 137 20.77 2.10 11.83
C ILE A 137 20.88 2.91 13.12
N GLN A 138 20.45 4.16 13.07
CA GLN A 138 20.40 5.04 14.23
C GLN A 138 19.00 5.06 14.86
N LEU A 139 18.90 4.65 16.12
CA LEU A 139 17.65 4.74 16.90
C LEU A 139 17.28 6.19 17.22
N ASP A 140 15.98 6.44 17.42
CA ASP A 140 15.48 7.72 17.94
C ASP A 140 15.18 7.65 19.45
N PRO A 141 16.00 8.25 20.34
CA PRO A 141 15.78 8.18 21.79
C PRO A 141 14.44 8.79 22.23
N GLU A 142 13.90 9.78 21.51
CA GLU A 142 12.64 10.42 21.90
C GLU A 142 11.45 9.46 21.73
N ALA A 143 11.49 8.56 20.75
CA ALA A 143 10.45 7.54 20.58
C ALA A 143 10.33 6.64 21.81
N PHE A 144 11.45 6.28 22.45
CA PHE A 144 11.43 5.44 23.66
C PHE A 144 10.89 6.17 24.89
N LYS A 145 11.02 7.50 24.95
CA LYS A 145 10.51 8.31 26.07
C LYS A 145 9.00 8.54 25.95
N HIS A 146 8.53 8.79 24.73
CA HIS A 146 7.13 9.12 24.47
C HIS A 146 6.22 7.89 24.41
N ASP A 147 6.77 6.72 24.04
CA ASP A 147 6.01 5.49 24.01
C ASP A 147 5.62 4.97 25.41
N LEU A 148 4.65 4.05 25.40
CA LEU A 148 4.20 3.32 26.58
C LEU A 148 5.35 2.49 27.18
N GLN A 149 5.57 2.61 28.50
CA GLN A 149 6.62 1.84 29.18
C GLN A 149 6.12 0.46 29.59
N PHE A 150 7.04 -0.50 29.79
CA PHE A 150 6.69 -1.91 30.01
C PHE A 150 5.77 -2.14 31.23
N ASP A 151 6.13 -1.61 32.40
CA ASP A 151 5.35 -1.84 33.62
C ASP A 151 3.97 -1.16 33.55
N GLU A 152 3.91 0.01 32.90
CA GLU A 152 2.66 0.72 32.64
C GLU A 152 1.76 -0.06 31.68
N ALA A 153 2.35 -0.65 30.63
CA ALA A 153 1.64 -1.50 29.68
C ALA A 153 1.01 -2.71 30.37
N VAL A 154 1.77 -3.44 31.18
CA VAL A 154 1.26 -4.60 31.94
C VAL A 154 0.13 -4.18 32.88
N ALA A 155 0.32 -3.11 33.64
CA ALA A 155 -0.71 -2.62 34.57
C ALA A 155 -2.00 -2.18 33.84
N MET A 156 -1.86 -1.48 32.72
CA MET A 156 -2.99 -1.09 31.86
C MET A 156 -3.74 -2.32 31.32
N MET A 157 -3.02 -3.31 30.82
CA MET A 157 -3.63 -4.49 30.20
C MET A 157 -4.40 -5.34 31.21
N HIS A 158 -3.97 -5.44 32.48
CA HIS A 158 -4.77 -6.06 33.53
C HIS A 158 -6.07 -5.31 33.85
N ARG A 159 -6.02 -3.97 33.90
CA ARG A 159 -7.23 -3.15 34.09
C ARG A 159 -8.20 -3.32 32.92
N LEU A 160 -7.69 -3.28 31.69
CA LEU A 160 -8.48 -3.47 30.48
C LEU A 160 -9.08 -4.88 30.38
N GLN A 161 -8.37 -5.92 30.83
CA GLN A 161 -8.91 -7.29 30.84
C GLN A 161 -10.11 -7.39 31.79
N THR A 162 -10.00 -6.76 32.97
CA THR A 162 -11.10 -6.66 33.94
C THR A 162 -12.28 -5.85 33.36
N PHE A 163 -12.00 -4.75 32.68
CA PHE A 163 -13.00 -3.91 32.04
C PHE A 163 -13.73 -4.66 30.90
N GLY A 164 -12.98 -5.33 30.03
CA GLY A 164 -13.52 -6.12 28.92
C GLY A 164 -14.44 -7.23 29.42
N ALA A 165 -14.02 -7.98 30.44
CA ALA A 165 -14.84 -9.03 31.05
C ALA A 165 -16.21 -8.51 31.55
N LYS A 166 -16.25 -7.30 32.13
CA LYS A 166 -17.51 -6.65 32.57
C LYS A 166 -18.45 -6.28 31.41
N HIS A 167 -17.90 -6.07 30.21
CA HIS A 167 -18.65 -5.69 29.00
C HIS A 167 -18.79 -6.84 27.99
N GLY A 168 -18.49 -8.08 28.39
CA GLY A 168 -18.53 -9.23 27.47
C GLY A 168 -17.50 -9.19 26.34
N CYS A 169 -16.50 -8.31 26.44
CA CYS A 169 -15.44 -8.12 25.46
C CYS A 169 -14.16 -8.88 25.89
N LYS A 170 -13.27 -9.09 24.92
CA LYS A 170 -11.99 -9.80 25.11
C LYS A 170 -10.86 -8.85 24.77
N LEU A 171 -9.73 -9.07 25.40
CA LEU A 171 -8.52 -8.28 25.20
C LEU A 171 -7.38 -9.18 24.74
N GLY A 172 -6.53 -8.67 23.86
CA GLY A 172 -5.25 -9.28 23.51
C GLY A 172 -4.18 -8.25 23.23
N ALA A 173 -2.96 -8.72 22.96
CA ALA A 173 -1.84 -7.87 22.56
C ALA A 173 -1.23 -8.37 21.26
N LYS A 174 -0.73 -7.44 20.43
CA LYS A 174 -0.05 -7.76 19.17
C LYS A 174 1.38 -7.25 19.18
N PHE A 175 2.32 -8.13 18.84
CA PHE A 175 3.75 -7.82 18.85
C PHE A 175 4.32 -7.89 17.43
N THR A 176 4.74 -6.79 16.83
CA THR A 176 4.64 -5.39 17.27
C THR A 176 4.33 -4.49 16.06
N ASN A 177 4.17 -3.19 16.30
CA ASN A 177 4.48 -2.18 15.28
C ASN A 177 5.96 -2.21 14.86
N THR A 178 6.28 -1.41 13.86
CA THR A 178 7.65 -1.17 13.40
C THR A 178 8.48 -0.44 14.48
N LEU A 179 9.81 -0.50 14.36
CA LEU A 179 10.70 0.26 15.22
C LEU A 179 11.03 1.61 14.57
N VAL A 180 10.80 2.72 15.28
CA VAL A 180 11.18 4.06 14.82
C VAL A 180 12.69 4.21 14.84
N VAL A 181 13.27 4.64 13.70
CA VAL A 181 14.70 4.91 13.53
C VAL A 181 14.87 6.22 12.75
N LYS A 182 16.03 6.87 12.82
CA LYS A 182 16.30 8.10 12.08
C LYS A 182 16.38 7.82 10.56
N ASN A 183 15.87 8.73 9.76
CA ASN A 183 16.00 8.70 8.30
C ASN A 183 17.34 9.33 7.87
N THR A 184 18.44 8.66 8.18
CA THR A 184 19.80 9.17 7.95
C THR A 184 20.17 9.29 6.48
N GLU A 185 19.56 8.48 5.62
CA GLU A 185 19.81 8.46 4.17
C GLU A 185 18.95 9.48 3.41
N LYS A 186 17.98 10.13 4.09
CA LYS A 186 17.06 11.13 3.52
C LYS A 186 16.30 10.61 2.29
N ILE A 187 15.95 9.32 2.30
CA ILE A 187 15.13 8.70 1.25
C ILE A 187 13.70 9.21 1.34
N PHE A 188 13.18 9.33 2.57
CA PHE A 188 11.86 9.88 2.85
C PHE A 188 11.92 11.37 3.20
N THR A 189 10.78 12.05 3.16
CA THR A 189 10.66 13.46 3.54
C THR A 189 10.73 13.68 5.06
N ASP A 190 10.33 12.67 5.84
CA ASP A 190 10.30 12.75 7.30
C ASP A 190 11.68 12.52 7.93
N ASP A 191 11.89 13.05 9.13
CA ASP A 191 13.15 12.87 9.89
C ASP A 191 13.35 11.42 10.40
N VAL A 192 12.28 10.63 10.41
CA VAL A 192 12.26 9.25 10.90
C VAL A 192 11.74 8.28 9.84
N GLN A 193 12.09 7.02 9.99
CA GLN A 193 11.64 5.90 9.17
C GLN A 193 11.34 4.69 10.06
N TYR A 194 10.74 3.65 9.48
CA TYR A 194 10.18 2.52 10.23
C TYR A 194 10.86 1.20 9.87
N LEU A 195 11.70 0.71 10.78
CA LEU A 195 12.38 -0.56 10.62
C LEU A 195 11.38 -1.72 10.74
N SER A 196 11.42 -2.61 9.74
CA SER A 196 10.67 -3.86 9.70
C SER A 196 11.58 -5.04 9.31
N GLY A 197 11.01 -6.23 9.14
CA GLY A 197 11.76 -7.38 8.62
C GLY A 197 12.59 -8.14 9.67
N PRO A 198 13.65 -8.84 9.25
CA PRO A 198 14.39 -9.80 10.07
C PRO A 198 14.88 -9.30 11.45
N PRO A 199 15.53 -8.13 11.59
CA PRO A 199 16.00 -7.69 12.90
C PRO A 199 14.84 -7.39 13.87
N LEU A 200 13.72 -6.90 13.33
CA LEU A 200 12.51 -6.65 14.12
C LEU A 200 11.93 -7.95 14.68
N HIS A 201 12.03 -9.07 13.96
CA HIS A 201 11.58 -10.38 14.48
C HIS A 201 12.26 -10.73 15.82
N VAL A 202 13.57 -10.55 15.90
CA VAL A 202 14.35 -10.84 17.12
C VAL A 202 13.84 -9.99 18.28
N LEU A 203 13.80 -8.67 18.09
CA LEU A 203 13.33 -7.73 19.11
C LEU A 203 11.88 -8.04 19.54
N SER A 204 10.97 -8.21 18.59
CA SER A 204 9.56 -8.43 18.91
C SER A 204 9.31 -9.78 19.58
N MET A 205 10.09 -10.83 19.28
CA MET A 205 10.02 -12.10 20.00
C MET A 205 10.46 -11.95 21.47
N HIS A 206 11.53 -11.19 21.73
CA HIS A 206 11.94 -10.87 23.11
C HIS A 206 10.89 -10.03 23.84
N SER A 207 10.32 -9.01 23.18
CA SER A 207 9.26 -8.17 23.75
C SER A 207 8.00 -8.98 24.08
N MET A 208 7.55 -9.81 23.13
CA MET A 208 6.40 -10.69 23.30
C MET A 208 6.63 -11.68 24.43
N HIS A 209 7.81 -12.29 24.49
CA HIS A 209 8.14 -13.28 25.51
C HIS A 209 8.14 -12.67 26.91
N ARG A 210 8.81 -11.53 27.10
CA ARG A 210 8.80 -10.78 28.36
C ARG A 210 7.39 -10.39 28.78
N PHE A 211 6.57 -9.93 27.83
CA PHE A 211 5.18 -9.55 28.10
C PHE A 211 4.31 -10.75 28.49
N ARG A 212 4.45 -11.89 27.80
CA ARG A 212 3.73 -13.13 28.14
C ARG A 212 4.07 -13.61 29.56
N GLN A 213 5.34 -13.52 29.96
CA GLN A 213 5.76 -13.86 31.33
C GLN A 213 5.07 -12.98 32.39
N ALA A 214 4.78 -11.72 32.06
CA ALA A 214 4.11 -10.79 32.98
C ALA A 214 2.58 -10.97 32.99
N MET A 215 1.96 -11.23 31.84
CA MET A 215 0.50 -11.33 31.73
C MET A 215 -0.08 -12.71 32.03
N GLY A 216 0.72 -13.78 31.87
CA GLY A 216 0.28 -15.16 31.99
C GLY A 216 0.29 -15.93 30.67
N GLU A 217 0.36 -17.26 30.78
CA GLU A 217 0.52 -18.17 29.63
C GLU A 217 -0.71 -18.21 28.72
N ASP A 218 -1.90 -17.95 29.27
CA ASP A 218 -3.20 -17.97 28.59
C ASP A 218 -3.56 -16.64 27.92
N PHE A 219 -2.75 -15.59 28.11
CA PHE A 219 -3.03 -14.27 27.55
C PHE A 219 -2.96 -14.30 26.02
N HIS A 220 -4.00 -13.77 25.36
CA HIS A 220 -4.11 -13.81 23.90
C HIS A 220 -3.04 -12.92 23.22
N ILE A 221 -2.24 -13.54 22.36
CA ILE A 221 -1.15 -12.87 21.64
C ILE A 221 -1.27 -13.07 20.13
N SER A 222 -1.29 -11.96 19.39
CA SER A 222 -1.07 -11.89 17.96
C SER A 222 0.37 -11.43 17.66
N PHE A 223 0.88 -11.72 16.46
CA PHE A 223 2.27 -11.40 16.11
C PHE A 223 2.42 -10.90 14.67
N SER A 224 3.27 -9.89 14.45
CA SER A 224 3.37 -9.13 13.19
C SER A 224 4.77 -8.64 12.80
N ALA A 225 5.84 -9.23 13.34
CA ALA A 225 7.20 -8.71 13.19
C ALA A 225 8.15 -9.68 12.48
N GLY A 226 8.59 -9.31 11.27
CA GLY A 226 9.61 -10.04 10.52
C GLY A 226 9.28 -11.50 10.23
N ILE A 227 7.98 -11.82 10.15
CA ILE A 227 7.50 -13.16 9.81
C ILE A 227 7.89 -13.48 8.37
N ALA A 228 8.39 -14.70 8.18
CA ALA A 228 8.82 -15.25 6.92
C ALA A 228 8.55 -16.76 6.90
N LYS A 229 8.64 -17.38 5.72
CA LYS A 229 8.41 -18.84 5.57
C LYS A 229 9.22 -19.72 6.52
N HIS A 230 10.39 -19.26 6.99
CA HIS A 230 11.28 -20.03 7.85
C HIS A 230 10.95 -19.96 9.34
N ASN A 231 10.22 -18.94 9.81
CA ASN A 231 9.89 -18.75 11.22
C ASN A 231 8.37 -18.77 11.48
N PHE A 232 7.54 -18.85 10.43
CA PHE A 232 6.09 -18.87 10.55
C PHE A 232 5.59 -20.06 11.39
N ALA A 233 6.10 -21.28 11.13
CA ALA A 233 5.71 -22.46 11.90
C ALA A 233 6.09 -22.35 13.38
N ASP A 234 7.23 -21.73 13.68
CA ASP A 234 7.68 -21.47 15.05
C ASP A 234 6.73 -20.52 15.77
N ALA A 235 6.34 -19.41 15.14
CA ALA A 235 5.37 -18.45 15.68
C ALA A 235 4.02 -19.11 15.97
N VAL A 236 3.51 -19.92 15.03
CA VAL A 236 2.27 -20.70 15.24
C VAL A 236 2.43 -21.65 16.43
N SER A 237 3.56 -22.38 16.50
CA SER A 237 3.82 -23.30 17.61
C SER A 237 3.94 -22.61 18.98
N CYS A 238 4.21 -21.30 19.02
CA CYS A 238 4.22 -20.49 20.24
C CYS A 238 2.82 -19.97 20.64
N ASN A 239 1.75 -20.55 20.09
CA ASN A 239 0.35 -20.14 20.26
C ASN A 239 0.10 -18.66 19.92
N MET A 240 0.82 -18.12 18.91
CA MET A 240 0.54 -16.78 18.41
C MET A 240 -0.56 -16.88 17.36
N LYS A 241 -1.64 -16.12 17.52
CA LYS A 241 -2.76 -16.11 16.58
C LYS A 241 -3.56 -14.79 16.65
N PRO A 242 -3.88 -14.17 15.51
CA PRO A 242 -3.34 -14.46 14.18
C PRO A 242 -1.85 -14.07 14.06
N VAL A 243 -1.14 -14.70 13.13
CA VAL A 243 0.21 -14.31 12.72
C VAL A 243 0.11 -13.55 11.40
N THR A 244 0.55 -12.30 11.36
CA THR A 244 0.47 -11.43 10.17
C THR A 244 1.85 -11.18 9.56
N VAL A 245 1.91 -11.01 8.25
CA VAL A 245 3.14 -10.81 7.47
C VAL A 245 3.01 -9.56 6.60
N CYS A 246 4.09 -8.79 6.47
CA CYS A 246 4.16 -7.59 5.63
C CYS A 246 5.45 -7.57 4.79
N THR A 247 6.61 -7.35 5.41
CA THR A 247 7.90 -7.16 4.71
C THR A 247 8.23 -8.27 3.71
N ASP A 248 7.86 -9.53 3.98
CA ASP A 248 8.14 -10.62 3.05
C ASP A 248 7.16 -10.63 1.86
N LEU A 249 5.91 -10.21 2.03
CA LEU A 249 4.93 -10.10 0.95
C LEU A 249 5.22 -8.92 0.02
N LEU A 250 5.89 -7.87 0.51
CA LEU A 250 6.36 -6.76 -0.33
C LEU A 250 7.55 -7.16 -1.22
N LYS A 251 8.12 -8.36 -1.05
CA LYS A 251 9.18 -8.84 -1.94
C LYS A 251 8.59 -9.42 -3.22
N THR A 252 9.44 -9.52 -4.24
CA THR A 252 9.10 -10.24 -5.48
C THR A 252 8.44 -11.60 -5.18
N GLY A 253 7.31 -11.84 -5.84
CA GLY A 253 6.43 -12.98 -5.61
C GLY A 253 5.14 -12.63 -4.87
N GLY A 254 5.08 -11.53 -4.13
CA GLY A 254 3.82 -11.05 -3.52
C GLY A 254 3.13 -12.11 -2.65
N TYR A 255 1.81 -12.23 -2.79
CA TYR A 255 1.00 -13.23 -2.10
C TYR A 255 1.35 -14.70 -2.43
N SER A 256 1.93 -14.99 -3.60
CA SER A 256 2.32 -16.37 -3.95
C SER A 256 3.35 -16.97 -2.98
N ARG A 257 4.10 -16.11 -2.29
CA ARG A 257 5.06 -16.50 -1.26
C ARG A 257 4.40 -17.25 -0.11
N LEU A 258 3.10 -17.03 0.17
CA LEU A 258 2.35 -17.71 1.24
C LEU A 258 2.25 -19.23 1.04
N TYR A 259 2.37 -19.73 -0.19
CA TYR A 259 2.42 -21.17 -0.45
C TYR A 259 3.51 -21.87 0.39
N ASP A 260 4.72 -21.31 0.38
CA ASP A 260 5.86 -21.86 1.13
C ASP A 260 5.63 -21.82 2.65
N TYR A 261 4.81 -20.90 3.15
CA TYR A 261 4.51 -20.77 4.59
C TYR A 261 3.64 -21.94 5.03
N LEU A 262 2.56 -22.19 4.27
CA LEU A 262 1.62 -23.25 4.55
C LEU A 262 2.27 -24.64 4.34
N ALA A 263 3.06 -24.81 3.27
CA ALA A 263 3.79 -26.06 3.03
C ALA A 263 4.78 -26.41 4.17
N ARG A 264 5.47 -25.40 4.71
CA ARG A 264 6.39 -25.58 5.85
C ARG A 264 5.65 -25.84 7.15
N LEU A 265 4.55 -25.14 7.41
CA LEU A 265 3.69 -25.42 8.56
C LEU A 265 3.16 -26.86 8.51
N GLN A 266 2.64 -27.28 7.36
CA GLN A 266 2.19 -28.67 7.15
C GLN A 266 3.31 -29.67 7.41
N SER A 267 4.51 -29.44 6.87
CA SER A 267 5.67 -30.30 7.09
C SER A 267 6.04 -30.40 8.58
N ALA A 268 6.01 -29.27 9.30
CA ALA A 268 6.29 -29.23 10.73
C ALA A 268 5.22 -29.97 11.56
N MET A 269 3.94 -29.86 11.17
CA MET A 269 2.84 -30.59 11.78
C MET A 269 2.97 -32.11 11.53
N THR A 270 3.24 -32.52 10.29
CA THR A 270 3.44 -33.93 9.93
C THR A 270 4.62 -34.55 10.67
N ALA A 271 5.74 -33.83 10.82
CA ALA A 271 6.90 -34.31 11.56
C ALA A 271 6.60 -34.58 13.06
N LYS A 272 5.59 -33.92 13.62
CA LYS A 272 5.09 -34.14 14.99
C LYS A 272 3.88 -35.07 15.07
N GLY A 273 3.42 -35.61 13.94
CA GLY A 273 2.20 -36.43 13.88
C GLY A 273 0.91 -35.67 14.19
N CYS A 274 0.90 -34.34 14.02
CA CYS A 274 -0.27 -33.49 14.32
C CYS A 274 -1.16 -33.33 13.09
N SER A 275 -2.48 -33.51 13.26
CA SER A 275 -3.48 -33.28 12.21
C SER A 275 -4.25 -31.96 12.36
N SER A 276 -4.04 -31.23 13.46
CA SER A 276 -4.69 -29.93 13.71
C SER A 276 -3.71 -28.92 14.30
N LEU A 277 -4.01 -27.62 14.14
CA LEU A 277 -3.22 -26.56 14.77
C LEU A 277 -3.25 -26.66 16.30
N LYS A 278 -4.37 -27.11 16.87
CA LYS A 278 -4.51 -27.32 18.31
C LYS A 278 -3.51 -28.36 18.81
N ASP A 279 -3.36 -29.48 18.11
CA ASP A 279 -2.41 -30.52 18.50
C ASP A 279 -0.96 -30.08 18.28
N PHE A 280 -0.71 -29.30 17.23
CA PHE A 280 0.61 -28.74 16.94
C PHE A 280 1.09 -27.75 18.00
N VAL A 281 0.15 -26.97 18.56
CA VAL A 281 0.39 -26.06 19.69
C VAL A 281 0.39 -26.81 21.03
N GLY A 282 -0.41 -27.84 21.22
CA GLY A 282 -0.52 -28.50 22.54
C GLY A 282 -1.05 -27.55 23.62
N THR A 283 -0.52 -27.66 24.82
CA THR A 283 -0.89 -26.84 25.99
C THR A 283 -0.18 -25.49 26.00
N GLU A 284 -0.69 -24.54 26.79
CA GLU A 284 -0.08 -23.21 26.91
C GLU A 284 1.30 -23.24 27.55
N ALA A 285 1.52 -24.10 28.54
CA ALA A 285 2.82 -24.34 29.13
C ALA A 285 3.84 -24.85 28.10
N GLU A 286 3.44 -25.79 27.22
CA GLU A 286 4.31 -26.28 26.14
C GLU A 286 4.62 -25.20 25.11
N ALA A 287 3.65 -24.33 24.81
CA ALA A 287 3.86 -23.18 23.92
C ALA A 287 4.83 -22.15 24.52
N VAL A 288 4.73 -21.89 25.82
CA VAL A 288 5.68 -21.04 26.56
C VAL A 288 7.07 -21.67 26.58
N GLN A 289 7.18 -22.97 26.84
CA GLN A 289 8.47 -23.66 26.82
C GLN A 289 9.15 -23.54 25.44
N ARG A 290 8.42 -23.79 24.35
CA ARG A 290 8.96 -23.59 22.99
C ARG A 290 9.37 -22.15 22.73
N THR A 291 8.58 -21.19 23.23
CA THR A 291 8.93 -19.77 23.13
C THR A 291 10.29 -19.49 23.77
N ASN A 292 10.55 -20.03 24.98
CA ASN A 292 11.84 -19.89 25.67
C ASN A 292 13.00 -20.46 24.84
N GLU A 293 12.81 -21.66 24.30
CA GLU A 293 13.81 -22.35 23.47
C GLU A 293 14.14 -21.58 22.20
N ILE A 294 13.14 -21.02 21.52
CA ILE A 294 13.32 -20.21 20.31
C ILE A 294 14.03 -18.90 20.65
N VAL A 295 13.50 -18.13 21.61
CA VAL A 295 14.02 -16.81 22.00
C VAL A 295 15.49 -16.89 22.40
N SER A 296 15.89 -17.94 23.13
CA SER A 296 17.29 -18.14 23.57
C SER A 296 18.30 -18.26 22.41
N LYS A 297 17.86 -18.57 21.20
CA LYS A 297 18.72 -18.81 20.02
C LYS A 297 18.68 -17.67 19.01
N LEU A 298 17.70 -16.76 19.09
CA LEU A 298 17.44 -15.76 18.05
C LEU A 298 18.61 -14.82 17.80
N ILE A 299 19.19 -14.25 18.86
CA ILE A 299 20.32 -13.30 18.75
C ILE A 299 21.52 -13.98 18.06
N SER A 300 21.79 -15.23 18.37
CA SER A 300 22.90 -15.99 17.75
C SER A 300 22.61 -16.54 16.35
N ASN A 301 21.36 -16.44 15.87
CA ASN A 301 20.97 -17.05 14.61
C ASN A 301 21.39 -16.16 13.42
N PRO A 302 22.30 -16.61 12.54
CA PRO A 302 22.85 -15.78 11.48
C PRO A 302 21.82 -15.27 10.48
N VAL A 303 20.64 -15.89 10.35
CA VAL A 303 19.60 -15.46 9.39
C VAL A 303 19.09 -14.05 9.67
N TYR A 304 19.16 -13.60 10.93
CA TYR A 304 18.70 -12.27 11.35
C TYR A 304 19.82 -11.22 11.37
N HIS A 305 21.06 -11.59 11.07
CA HIS A 305 22.21 -10.68 11.11
C HIS A 305 22.28 -9.83 9.84
N PHE A 306 22.85 -8.63 9.96
CA PHE A 306 23.01 -7.69 8.85
C PHE A 306 23.72 -8.32 7.65
N ASP A 307 24.76 -9.13 7.88
CA ASP A 307 25.51 -9.81 6.81
C ASP A 307 24.67 -10.70 5.89
N LYS A 308 23.54 -11.24 6.40
CA LYS A 308 22.60 -12.03 5.59
C LYS A 308 21.50 -11.20 4.95
N ASN A 309 21.37 -9.93 5.34
CA ASN A 309 20.28 -9.05 4.97
C ASN A 309 20.72 -7.75 4.26
N LYS A 310 22.02 -7.49 4.09
CA LYS A 310 22.59 -6.30 3.44
C LYS A 310 22.52 -6.27 1.90
N LYS A 311 21.84 -7.24 1.29
CA LYS A 311 21.84 -7.38 -0.18
C LYS A 311 20.90 -6.35 -0.79
N ALA A 312 21.48 -5.37 -1.49
CA ALA A 312 20.73 -4.40 -2.27
C ALA A 312 20.01 -5.06 -3.47
N PRO A 313 18.88 -4.48 -3.92
CA PRO A 313 18.29 -4.82 -5.20
C PRO A 313 19.28 -4.65 -6.36
N ARG A 314 19.10 -5.44 -7.43
CA ARG A 314 19.97 -5.35 -8.62
C ARG A 314 19.46 -4.22 -9.53
N LYS A 315 20.26 -3.19 -9.70
CA LYS A 315 20.09 -2.14 -10.72
C LYS A 315 20.94 -2.47 -11.97
N VAL A 316 20.47 -2.08 -13.15
CA VAL A 316 21.15 -2.32 -14.44
C VAL A 316 21.94 -1.11 -14.94
N GLY A 317 21.84 0.04 -14.26
CA GLY A 317 22.56 1.27 -14.59
C GLY A 317 21.91 2.13 -15.67
N SER A 318 20.62 1.92 -15.98
CA SER A 318 19.79 2.87 -16.73
C SER A 318 18.84 3.61 -15.79
N HIS A 319 18.49 4.85 -16.13
CA HIS A 319 17.52 5.68 -15.41
C HIS A 319 16.16 5.59 -16.12
N LEU A 320 15.08 5.54 -15.37
CA LEU A 320 13.73 5.58 -15.94
C LEU A 320 13.46 6.95 -16.55
N GLU A 321 12.87 6.95 -17.73
CA GLU A 321 12.33 8.15 -18.37
C GLU A 321 10.79 8.12 -18.34
N LEU A 322 10.14 9.17 -18.85
CA LEU A 322 8.67 9.24 -18.90
C LEU A 322 8.09 8.06 -19.72
N PHE A 323 8.62 7.84 -20.91
CA PHE A 323 8.31 6.71 -21.76
C PHE A 323 9.46 5.72 -21.79
N ASP A 324 9.13 4.48 -22.16
CA ASP A 324 10.00 3.34 -22.24
C ASP A 324 10.69 2.95 -20.92
N CYS A 325 10.76 1.66 -20.69
CA CYS A 325 11.52 1.05 -19.60
C CYS A 325 11.84 -0.37 -20.05
N LEU A 326 12.42 -1.17 -19.17
CA LEU A 326 12.58 -2.60 -19.44
C LEU A 326 11.24 -3.36 -19.60
N SER A 327 10.10 -2.73 -19.29
CA SER A 327 8.74 -3.29 -19.38
C SER A 327 8.64 -4.67 -18.72
N CYS A 328 9.25 -4.81 -17.53
CA CYS A 328 9.33 -6.07 -16.80
C CYS A 328 8.17 -6.30 -15.81
N ASP A 329 7.23 -5.36 -15.72
CA ASP A 329 6.02 -5.36 -14.87
C ASP A 329 6.22 -5.55 -13.36
N LYS A 330 7.47 -5.63 -12.88
CA LYS A 330 7.77 -5.80 -11.46
C LYS A 330 7.09 -4.74 -10.60
N CYS A 331 7.14 -3.48 -11.04
CA CYS A 331 6.53 -2.34 -10.36
C CYS A 331 5.01 -2.45 -10.17
N ILE A 332 4.32 -3.18 -11.06
CA ILE A 332 2.89 -3.48 -10.93
C ILE A 332 2.70 -4.58 -9.89
N THR A 333 3.48 -5.66 -9.98
CA THR A 333 3.33 -6.85 -9.11
C THR A 333 3.73 -6.62 -7.66
N VAL A 334 4.68 -5.73 -7.40
CA VAL A 334 5.16 -5.43 -6.03
C VAL A 334 4.37 -4.31 -5.38
N CYS A 335 3.65 -3.48 -6.15
CA CYS A 335 2.92 -2.34 -5.61
C CYS A 335 1.75 -2.81 -4.72
N PRO A 336 1.78 -2.57 -3.41
CA PRO A 336 0.73 -3.05 -2.51
C PRO A 336 -0.62 -2.36 -2.74
N ASN A 337 -0.60 -1.15 -3.29
CA ASN A 337 -1.79 -0.33 -3.51
C ASN A 337 -2.34 -0.45 -4.94
N ALA A 338 -1.74 -1.32 -5.78
CA ALA A 338 -2.06 -1.42 -7.20
C ALA A 338 -2.01 -0.06 -7.95
N ALA A 339 -1.13 0.84 -7.51
CA ALA A 339 -1.02 2.19 -8.06
C ALA A 339 -0.28 2.23 -9.41
N ASN A 340 0.62 1.29 -9.68
CA ASN A 340 1.27 1.22 -10.99
C ASN A 340 0.43 0.35 -11.93
N PHE A 341 0.21 0.83 -13.15
CA PHE A 341 -0.51 0.11 -14.19
C PHE A 341 0.22 0.25 -15.53
N SER A 342 -0.15 -0.60 -16.48
CA SER A 342 0.37 -0.54 -17.84
C SER A 342 -0.68 -0.04 -18.82
N PHE A 343 -0.24 0.64 -19.87
CA PHE A 343 -1.05 1.01 -21.02
C PHE A 343 -0.29 0.72 -22.33
N ALA A 344 -1.02 0.55 -23.42
CA ALA A 344 -0.47 0.23 -24.72
C ALA A 344 -0.14 1.52 -25.50
N VAL A 345 1.01 1.54 -26.15
CA VAL A 345 1.38 2.55 -27.14
C VAL A 345 2.11 1.83 -28.25
N ALA A 346 1.67 1.95 -29.51
CA ALA A 346 2.36 1.30 -30.62
C ALA A 346 3.80 1.84 -30.77
N PRO A 347 4.82 0.97 -30.92
CA PRO A 347 6.19 1.41 -31.18
C PRO A 347 6.27 2.21 -32.49
N ARG A 348 6.93 3.37 -32.45
CA ARG A 348 7.01 4.31 -33.58
C ARG A 348 8.09 5.36 -33.35
N GLU A 349 8.51 5.96 -34.45
CA GLU A 349 9.33 7.17 -34.49
C GLU A 349 8.43 8.31 -34.99
N ILE A 350 8.38 9.42 -34.25
CA ILE A 350 7.57 10.59 -34.55
C ILE A 350 8.50 11.80 -34.66
N GLU A 351 8.55 12.39 -35.85
CA GLU A 351 9.28 13.64 -36.07
C GLU A 351 8.54 14.78 -35.35
N ILE A 352 9.28 15.51 -34.51
CA ILE A 352 8.77 16.63 -33.72
C ILE A 352 9.00 17.92 -34.50
N PHE A 353 7.95 18.73 -34.62
CA PHE A 353 8.00 20.05 -35.23
C PHE A 353 7.69 21.12 -34.19
N ASP A 354 8.65 21.98 -33.90
CA ASP A 354 8.40 23.26 -33.24
C ASP A 354 7.86 24.26 -34.26
N TYR A 355 7.38 25.40 -33.77
CA TYR A 355 6.92 26.48 -34.64
C TYR A 355 7.63 27.78 -34.30
N GLN A 356 7.96 28.56 -35.34
CA GLN A 356 8.43 29.92 -35.19
C GLN A 356 7.31 30.86 -35.64
N PHE A 357 6.93 31.80 -34.78
CA PHE A 357 5.94 32.81 -35.13
C PHE A 357 6.61 33.91 -35.95
N GLU A 358 6.27 34.02 -37.24
CA GLU A 358 6.83 35.02 -38.15
C GLU A 358 5.74 35.68 -38.98
N ASP A 359 5.66 37.00 -38.91
CA ASP A 359 4.74 37.84 -39.70
C ASP A 359 3.25 37.42 -39.57
N GLY A 360 2.86 36.96 -38.38
CA GLY A 360 1.50 36.47 -38.10
C GLY A 360 1.25 35.01 -38.50
N GLU A 361 2.28 34.28 -38.94
CA GLU A 361 2.19 32.88 -39.33
C GLU A 361 3.05 31.97 -38.44
N PHE A 362 2.59 30.74 -38.23
CA PHE A 362 3.33 29.71 -37.51
C PHE A 362 4.11 28.84 -38.51
N LYS A 363 5.42 29.05 -38.62
CA LYS A 363 6.27 28.31 -39.56
C LYS A 363 6.88 27.08 -38.89
N PRO A 364 6.70 25.86 -39.45
CA PRO A 364 7.21 24.65 -38.85
C PRO A 364 8.74 24.58 -38.91
N LYS A 365 9.34 24.05 -37.86
CA LYS A 365 10.77 23.82 -37.73
C LYS A 365 11.00 22.47 -37.07
N ALA A 366 11.57 21.52 -37.81
CA ALA A 366 11.94 20.23 -37.25
C ALA A 366 12.87 20.43 -36.04
N SER A 367 12.47 19.88 -34.89
CA SER A 367 13.14 20.12 -33.59
C SER A 367 13.68 18.83 -32.97
N GLY A 368 13.15 17.66 -33.34
CA GLY A 368 13.65 16.40 -32.81
C GLY A 368 12.90 15.17 -33.32
N MET A 369 13.16 14.05 -32.65
CA MET A 369 12.52 12.77 -32.91
C MET A 369 12.11 12.14 -31.59
N LEU A 370 10.82 11.84 -31.43
CA LEU A 370 10.31 11.04 -30.33
C LEU A 370 10.29 9.57 -30.73
N LYS A 371 11.04 8.75 -30.02
CA LYS A 371 11.10 7.30 -30.26
C LYS A 371 10.39 6.57 -29.13
N ILE A 372 9.40 5.75 -29.48
CA ILE A 372 8.75 4.80 -28.58
C ILE A 372 9.12 3.40 -29.05
N GLU A 373 9.91 2.69 -28.25
CA GLU A 373 10.39 1.35 -28.56
C GLU A 373 9.52 0.27 -27.91
N LYS A 374 8.92 0.55 -26.75
CA LYS A 374 8.12 -0.44 -26.02
C LYS A 374 6.65 -0.32 -26.36
N ALA A 375 6.04 -1.45 -26.71
CA ALA A 375 4.60 -1.52 -26.96
C ALA A 375 3.76 -1.33 -25.69
N THR A 376 4.39 -1.44 -24.51
CA THR A 376 3.76 -1.32 -23.21
C THR A 376 4.51 -0.32 -22.36
N GLN A 377 3.77 0.71 -21.95
CA GLN A 377 4.21 1.80 -21.11
C GLN A 377 3.66 1.61 -19.70
N ILE A 378 4.32 2.22 -18.71
CA ILE A 378 3.93 2.18 -17.30
C ILE A 378 3.49 3.58 -16.88
N ALA A 379 2.46 3.64 -16.06
CA ALA A 379 1.97 4.85 -15.42
C ALA A 379 1.62 4.59 -13.95
N ASN A 380 1.44 5.67 -13.20
CA ASN A 380 1.12 5.66 -11.77
C ASN A 380 -0.24 6.34 -11.53
N LEU A 381 -1.06 5.77 -10.66
CA LEU A 381 -2.29 6.36 -10.12
C LEU A 381 -1.95 7.05 -8.81
N ALA A 382 -1.91 8.38 -8.84
CA ALA A 382 -1.42 9.20 -7.75
C ALA A 382 -2.19 8.97 -6.45
N ASP A 383 -3.51 8.89 -6.54
CA ASP A 383 -4.42 8.79 -5.40
C ASP A 383 -4.36 7.43 -4.70
N PHE A 384 -3.84 6.40 -5.37
CA PHE A 384 -3.54 5.10 -4.75
C PHE A 384 -2.11 5.06 -4.21
N CYS A 385 -1.20 5.90 -4.71
CA CYS A 385 0.21 5.85 -4.38
C CYS A 385 0.49 6.60 -3.06
N ASN A 386 0.99 5.88 -2.06
CA ASN A 386 1.47 6.46 -0.80
C ASN A 386 3.00 6.69 -0.80
N GLU A 387 3.63 6.66 -1.98
CA GLU A 387 5.08 6.86 -2.16
C GLU A 387 5.96 5.95 -1.27
N CYS A 388 5.50 4.73 -0.98
CA CYS A 388 6.25 3.79 -0.13
C CYS A 388 7.62 3.33 -0.68
N GLY A 389 7.98 3.69 -1.91
CA GLY A 389 9.28 3.38 -2.52
C GLY A 389 9.49 1.92 -2.95
N ASP A 390 8.52 1.03 -2.72
CA ASP A 390 8.68 -0.40 -2.99
C ASP A 390 8.88 -0.69 -4.49
N CYS A 391 8.14 0.03 -5.35
CA CYS A 391 8.30 -0.10 -6.79
C CYS A 391 9.64 0.42 -7.32
N ASP A 392 10.29 1.39 -6.66
CA ASP A 392 11.65 1.81 -7.00
C ASP A 392 12.67 0.76 -6.55
N THR A 393 12.54 0.30 -5.29
CA THR A 393 13.39 -0.72 -4.70
C THR A 393 13.53 -1.93 -5.62
N TYR A 394 12.43 -2.43 -6.20
CA TYR A 394 12.47 -3.59 -7.12
C TYR A 394 12.58 -3.23 -8.60
N CYS A 395 12.53 -1.95 -8.97
CA CYS A 395 12.80 -1.53 -10.33
C CYS A 395 14.26 -1.85 -10.67
N PRO A 396 14.53 -2.56 -11.77
CA PRO A 396 15.90 -2.76 -12.26
C PRO A 396 16.57 -1.47 -12.72
N GLU A 397 15.81 -0.40 -12.95
CA GLU A 397 16.26 0.91 -13.41
C GLU A 397 16.16 1.93 -12.26
N ASP A 398 16.94 3.00 -12.35
CA ASP A 398 17.01 4.05 -11.34
C ASP A 398 15.88 5.09 -11.51
N GLY A 399 15.61 5.89 -10.47
CA GLY A 399 14.60 6.97 -10.49
C GLY A 399 13.23 6.59 -9.89
N GLY A 400 12.81 5.33 -10.05
CA GLY A 400 11.58 4.82 -9.44
C GLY A 400 10.29 5.11 -10.24
N PRO A 401 9.42 4.11 -10.47
CA PRO A 401 8.23 4.28 -11.30
C PRO A 401 7.25 5.36 -10.83
N PHE A 402 7.04 5.50 -9.52
CA PHE A 402 6.11 6.50 -8.97
C PHE A 402 6.60 7.96 -9.10
N VAL A 403 7.86 8.14 -9.49
CA VAL A 403 8.51 9.44 -9.68
C VAL A 403 8.63 9.76 -11.17
N GLU A 404 9.19 8.83 -11.95
CA GLU A 404 9.59 9.11 -13.33
C GLU A 404 8.48 8.84 -14.35
N LYS A 405 7.54 7.95 -14.05
CA LYS A 405 6.45 7.58 -14.98
C LYS A 405 5.28 8.56 -14.90
N PRO A 406 4.48 8.68 -15.98
CA PRO A 406 3.30 9.54 -16.00
C PRO A 406 2.40 9.27 -14.81
N ARG A 407 2.02 10.33 -14.09
CA ARG A 407 1.24 10.23 -12.87
C ARG A 407 -0.15 10.80 -13.08
N PHE A 408 -1.17 9.96 -12.94
CA PHE A 408 -2.55 10.30 -13.19
C PHE A 408 -3.35 10.46 -11.90
N PHE A 409 -4.26 11.42 -11.90
CA PHE A 409 -5.14 11.76 -10.78
C PHE A 409 -6.59 11.42 -11.14
N PHE A 410 -7.38 11.01 -10.16
CA PHE A 410 -8.82 10.74 -10.31
C PHE A 410 -9.67 11.99 -10.12
N SER A 411 -9.17 12.98 -9.36
CA SER A 411 -9.92 14.20 -9.07
C SER A 411 -9.14 15.45 -9.44
N ARG A 412 -9.87 16.51 -9.78
CA ARG A 412 -9.26 17.82 -10.00
C ARG A 412 -8.56 18.35 -8.75
N GLU A 413 -9.14 18.12 -7.58
CA GLU A 413 -8.58 18.56 -6.29
C GLU A 413 -7.20 17.95 -6.03
N SER A 414 -7.06 16.63 -6.19
CA SER A 414 -5.78 15.93 -5.97
C SER A 414 -4.70 16.40 -6.97
N TYR A 415 -5.09 16.60 -8.24
CA TYR A 415 -4.24 17.16 -9.27
C TYR A 415 -3.73 18.59 -8.92
N ASP A 416 -4.61 19.48 -8.46
CA ASP A 416 -4.25 20.87 -8.14
C ASP A 416 -3.30 20.97 -6.92
N GLN A 417 -3.42 20.02 -5.98
CA GLN A 417 -2.52 19.90 -4.83
C GLN A 417 -1.13 19.40 -5.21
N PHE A 418 -1.00 18.69 -6.33
CA PHE A 418 0.28 18.16 -6.79
C PHE A 418 1.22 19.27 -7.28
N LYS A 419 2.44 19.28 -6.73
CA LYS A 419 3.46 20.31 -7.00
C LYS A 419 4.70 19.79 -7.75
N ARG A 420 4.76 18.50 -8.08
CA ARG A 420 5.86 17.92 -8.85
C ARG A 420 5.48 17.89 -10.35
N ASN A 421 6.43 17.51 -11.19
CA ASN A 421 6.25 17.45 -12.64
C ASN A 421 5.56 16.14 -13.06
N ASN A 422 5.11 16.08 -14.32
CA ASN A 422 4.56 14.88 -14.98
C ASN A 422 3.25 14.37 -14.35
N GLY A 423 2.41 15.30 -13.90
CA GLY A 423 1.06 15.02 -13.41
C GLY A 423 -0.01 15.24 -14.49
N PHE A 424 -1.00 14.37 -14.58
CA PHE A 424 -2.04 14.39 -15.63
C PHE A 424 -3.42 14.09 -15.04
N TYR A 425 -4.45 14.73 -15.58
CA TYR A 425 -5.85 14.55 -15.16
C TYR A 425 -6.76 14.52 -16.38
N PHE A 426 -7.59 13.49 -16.49
CA PHE A 426 -8.62 13.39 -17.51
C PHE A 426 -9.82 14.24 -17.09
N VAL A 427 -10.12 15.29 -17.87
CA VAL A 427 -11.32 16.13 -17.68
C VAL A 427 -12.54 15.43 -18.28
N SER A 428 -12.32 14.70 -19.37
CA SER A 428 -13.30 13.79 -19.98
C SER A 428 -12.57 12.68 -20.73
N GLU A 429 -13.29 11.73 -21.33
CA GLU A 429 -12.66 10.64 -22.10
C GLU A 429 -11.81 11.11 -23.29
N ASN A 430 -12.05 12.32 -23.79
CA ASN A 430 -11.33 12.88 -24.94
C ASN A 430 -10.55 14.13 -24.56
N GLU A 431 -10.41 14.45 -23.28
CA GLU A 431 -9.77 15.68 -22.83
C GLU A 431 -8.91 15.45 -21.59
N MET A 432 -7.66 15.94 -21.64
CA MET A 432 -6.69 15.80 -20.56
C MET A 432 -5.96 17.12 -20.33
N ILE A 433 -5.77 17.46 -19.05
CA ILE A 433 -4.84 18.50 -18.60
C ILE A 433 -3.64 17.85 -17.94
N GLY A 434 -2.51 18.56 -17.86
CA GLY A 434 -1.35 18.06 -17.15
C GLY A 434 -0.21 19.06 -17.05
N LYS A 435 0.79 18.72 -16.25
CA LYS A 435 2.02 19.49 -16.07
C LYS A 435 3.23 18.72 -16.56
N ILE A 436 4.03 19.35 -17.42
CA ILE A 436 5.37 18.87 -17.79
C ILE A 436 6.34 20.01 -17.43
N GLY A 437 7.29 19.73 -16.54
CA GLY A 437 8.03 20.81 -15.90
C GLY A 437 7.12 21.71 -15.07
N GLU A 438 7.34 23.02 -15.13
CA GLU A 438 6.53 24.03 -14.43
C GLU A 438 5.31 24.48 -15.23
N GLN A 439 5.18 24.03 -16.48
CA GLN A 439 4.13 24.47 -17.40
C GLN A 439 2.95 23.50 -17.42
N GLU A 440 1.74 24.04 -17.43
CA GLU A 440 0.49 23.31 -17.58
C GLU A 440 0.00 23.39 -19.03
N PHE A 441 -0.52 22.27 -19.53
CA PHE A 441 -1.03 22.16 -20.90
C PHE A 441 -2.39 21.44 -20.89
N ARG A 442 -3.12 21.59 -21.99
CA ARG A 442 -4.39 20.90 -22.23
C ARG A 442 -4.42 20.30 -23.61
N ILE A 443 -4.96 19.10 -23.74
CA ILE A 443 -5.25 18.46 -25.02
C ILE A 443 -6.70 17.99 -25.06
N SER A 444 -7.35 18.13 -26.21
CA SER A 444 -8.66 17.55 -26.48
C SER A 444 -8.72 16.91 -27.87
N TYR A 445 -9.36 15.76 -27.99
CA TYR A 445 -9.64 15.10 -29.26
C TYR A 445 -11.09 15.31 -29.70
N ASP A 446 -11.29 15.86 -30.89
CA ASP A 446 -12.61 15.99 -31.51
C ASP A 446 -12.87 14.82 -32.46
N VAL A 447 -13.76 13.92 -32.03
CA VAL A 447 -14.16 12.71 -32.78
C VAL A 447 -14.78 13.05 -34.14
N LYS A 448 -15.46 14.19 -34.29
CA LYS A 448 -16.16 14.54 -35.53
C LYS A 448 -15.19 14.99 -36.62
N THR A 449 -14.18 15.76 -36.23
CA THR A 449 -13.18 16.30 -37.16
C THR A 449 -11.92 15.44 -37.24
N ALA A 450 -11.78 14.47 -36.34
CA ALA A 450 -10.58 13.65 -36.16
C ALA A 450 -9.32 14.51 -35.98
N SER A 451 -9.44 15.54 -35.14
CA SER A 451 -8.39 16.52 -34.86
C SER A 451 -8.12 16.66 -33.37
N TYR A 452 -6.91 17.12 -33.04
CA TYR A 452 -6.46 17.36 -31.68
C TYR A 452 -6.27 18.86 -31.47
N THR A 453 -6.92 19.41 -30.47
CA THR A 453 -6.66 20.78 -30.02
C THR A 453 -5.72 20.74 -28.82
N PHE A 454 -4.61 21.47 -28.90
CA PHE A 454 -3.61 21.57 -27.84
C PHE A 454 -3.46 23.03 -27.41
N HIS A 455 -3.47 23.26 -26.10
CA HIS A 455 -3.30 24.58 -25.49
C HIS A 455 -2.01 24.59 -24.67
N ASP A 456 -1.20 25.62 -24.89
CA ASP A 456 -0.14 26.04 -23.99
C ASP A 456 -0.50 27.38 -23.33
N ASP A 457 0.46 28.05 -22.66
CA ASP A 457 0.22 29.28 -21.91
C ASP A 457 -0.07 30.51 -22.80
N GLY A 458 0.16 30.43 -24.11
CA GLY A 458 0.03 31.58 -25.01
C GLY A 458 -0.67 31.31 -26.33
N SER A 459 -1.01 30.07 -26.65
CA SER A 459 -1.48 29.68 -27.99
C SER A 459 -2.29 28.39 -28.01
N VAL A 460 -3.06 28.25 -29.10
CA VAL A 460 -3.86 27.06 -29.39
C VAL A 460 -3.52 26.52 -30.76
N TYR A 461 -3.27 25.22 -30.81
CA TYR A 461 -2.89 24.49 -32.00
C TYR A 461 -3.91 23.42 -32.29
N VAL A 462 -4.26 23.25 -33.56
CA VAL A 462 -5.12 22.19 -34.04
C VAL A 462 -4.32 21.31 -34.98
N PHE A 463 -4.16 20.04 -34.61
CA PHE A 463 -3.41 19.05 -35.38
C PHE A 463 -4.33 17.97 -35.94
N ASP A 464 -3.99 17.42 -37.10
CA ASP A 464 -4.65 16.22 -37.60
C ASP A 464 -4.09 14.93 -36.97
N LYS A 465 -4.65 13.80 -37.39
CA LYS A 465 -4.22 12.47 -36.92
C LYS A 465 -2.79 12.09 -37.37
N GLU A 466 -2.20 12.79 -38.33
CA GLU A 466 -0.80 12.61 -38.77
C GLU A 466 0.18 13.60 -38.10
N HIS A 467 -0.27 14.34 -37.08
CA HIS A 467 0.51 15.38 -36.38
C HIS A 467 0.79 16.64 -37.22
N ARG A 468 0.08 16.85 -38.33
CA ARG A 468 0.22 18.07 -39.14
C ARG A 468 -0.63 19.19 -38.54
N LEU A 469 -0.05 20.38 -38.40
CA LEU A 469 -0.77 21.57 -37.95
C LEU A 469 -1.80 21.98 -39.01
N ILE A 470 -3.08 21.99 -38.63
CA ILE A 470 -4.22 22.47 -39.42
C ILE A 470 -4.38 23.98 -39.23
N SER A 471 -4.38 24.43 -37.98
CA SER A 471 -4.48 25.85 -37.65
C SER A 471 -3.83 26.13 -36.29
N ALA A 472 -3.32 27.34 -36.12
CA ALA A 472 -2.86 27.85 -34.83
C ALA A 472 -3.39 29.26 -34.62
N ARG A 473 -3.62 29.63 -33.37
CA ARG A 473 -3.98 30.99 -32.95
C ARG A 473 -3.18 31.36 -31.72
N GLU A 474 -2.76 32.62 -31.66
CA GLU A 474 -2.26 33.20 -30.41
C GLU A 474 -3.45 33.53 -29.50
N GLU A 475 -3.30 33.26 -28.20
CA GLU A 475 -4.22 33.76 -27.16
C GLU A 475 -3.59 34.94 -26.40
N GLU A 476 -2.26 34.99 -26.36
CA GLU A 476 -1.47 36.13 -25.89
C GLU A 476 -0.62 36.71 -27.02
N GLU A 477 -0.31 38.01 -26.97
CA GLU A 477 0.44 38.70 -28.03
C GLU A 477 1.87 38.15 -28.16
N LEU A 478 2.13 37.40 -29.25
CA LEU A 478 3.43 36.79 -29.50
C LEU A 478 4.39 37.76 -30.21
N MET A 479 5.64 37.82 -29.74
CA MET A 479 6.69 38.57 -30.44
C MET A 479 7.07 37.89 -31.75
N ASN A 480 7.29 38.69 -32.79
CA ASN A 480 7.82 38.18 -34.05
C ASN A 480 9.18 37.49 -33.82
N GLY A 481 9.31 36.26 -34.31
CA GLY A 481 10.45 35.37 -34.10
C GLY A 481 10.34 34.47 -32.86
N ALA A 482 9.25 34.53 -32.08
CA ALA A 482 9.04 33.63 -30.94
C ALA A 482 9.11 32.16 -31.36
N LEU A 483 9.82 31.35 -30.59
CA LEU A 483 9.90 29.91 -30.76
C LEU A 483 8.89 29.24 -29.83
N ILE A 484 8.12 28.33 -30.39
CA ILE A 484 7.09 27.57 -29.71
C ILE A 484 7.54 26.12 -29.68
N ASP A 485 7.79 25.62 -28.47
CA ASP A 485 8.06 24.22 -28.21
C ASP A 485 6.75 23.43 -28.17
N THR A 486 6.59 22.47 -29.08
CA THR A 486 5.41 21.58 -29.08
C THR A 486 5.73 20.16 -28.63
N SER A 487 6.89 19.90 -28.05
CA SER A 487 7.27 18.57 -27.53
C SER A 487 6.25 18.03 -26.52
N ALA A 488 5.65 18.91 -25.71
CA ALA A 488 4.58 18.57 -24.79
C ALA A 488 3.33 18.03 -25.51
N TYR A 489 2.96 18.56 -26.68
CA TYR A 489 1.82 18.07 -27.47
C TYR A 489 1.97 16.58 -27.80
N TYR A 490 3.15 16.16 -28.25
CA TYR A 490 3.40 14.77 -28.61
C TYR A 490 3.29 13.84 -27.40
N THR A 491 3.82 14.28 -26.25
CA THR A 491 3.68 13.54 -24.98
C THR A 491 2.21 13.41 -24.57
N PHE A 492 1.47 14.52 -24.56
CA PHE A 492 0.06 14.56 -24.19
C PHE A 492 -0.78 13.68 -25.10
N ARG A 493 -0.51 13.72 -26.41
CA ARG A 493 -1.22 12.90 -27.38
C ARG A 493 -0.95 11.41 -27.18
N LEU A 494 0.31 11.01 -26.94
CA LEU A 494 0.64 9.61 -26.66
C LEU A 494 -0.06 9.09 -25.39
N LEU A 495 -0.15 9.92 -24.35
CA LEU A 495 -0.83 9.56 -23.11
C LEU A 495 -2.35 9.48 -23.30
N LEU A 496 -2.95 10.50 -23.92
CA LEU A 496 -4.39 10.54 -24.19
C LEU A 496 -4.80 9.32 -25.02
N ASP A 497 -4.16 9.09 -26.17
CA ASP A 497 -4.46 7.98 -27.07
C ASP A 497 -4.18 6.64 -26.37
N GLY A 498 -3.00 6.48 -25.77
CA GLY A 498 -2.56 5.21 -25.20
C GLY A 498 -3.40 4.74 -24.01
N VAL A 499 -3.80 5.66 -23.13
CA VAL A 499 -4.70 5.34 -22.01
C VAL A 499 -6.12 5.08 -22.54
N SER A 500 -6.61 5.90 -23.49
CA SER A 500 -7.94 5.72 -24.12
C SER A 500 -8.10 4.40 -24.88
N GLU A 501 -7.06 3.95 -25.57
CA GLU A 501 -7.04 2.66 -26.27
C GLU A 501 -6.88 1.47 -25.31
N SER A 502 -6.46 1.72 -24.07
CA SER A 502 -6.20 0.70 -23.05
C SER A 502 -7.36 0.52 -22.06
N ARG A 503 -8.60 0.90 -22.40
CA ARG A 503 -9.78 0.79 -21.51
C ARG A 503 -10.06 -0.59 -20.92
N ASN A 504 -9.49 -1.65 -21.50
CA ASN A 504 -9.56 -3.01 -20.97
C ASN A 504 -8.56 -3.31 -19.84
N ARG A 505 -7.64 -2.38 -19.55
CA ARG A 505 -6.67 -2.48 -18.46
C ARG A 505 -7.15 -1.71 -17.24
N PHE A 506 -6.98 -2.28 -16.06
CA PHE A 506 -7.48 -1.77 -14.78
C PHE A 506 -7.26 -0.26 -14.58
N GLY A 507 -6.01 0.23 -14.63
CA GLY A 507 -5.73 1.64 -14.34
C GLY A 507 -6.28 2.60 -15.38
N ALA A 508 -6.19 2.24 -16.67
CA ALA A 508 -6.77 3.05 -17.74
C ALA A 508 -8.31 3.09 -17.67
N ASN A 509 -8.94 1.96 -17.32
CA ASN A 509 -10.38 1.89 -17.13
C ASN A 509 -10.84 2.84 -16.01
N LEU A 510 -10.13 2.88 -14.88
CA LEU A 510 -10.46 3.77 -13.76
C LEU A 510 -10.36 5.25 -14.12
N LEU A 511 -9.42 5.64 -14.98
CA LEU A 511 -9.22 7.04 -15.37
C LEU A 511 -10.28 7.57 -16.34
N ILE A 512 -10.89 6.71 -17.14
CA ILE A 512 -11.77 7.11 -18.25
C ILE A 512 -13.26 6.90 -17.91
N GLN A 513 -13.58 6.28 -16.77
CA GLN A 513 -14.97 6.19 -16.33
C GLN A 513 -15.48 7.57 -15.91
N SER A 514 -16.59 7.99 -16.53
CA SER A 514 -17.21 9.31 -16.39
C SER A 514 -17.95 9.54 -15.07
N GLU A 515 -17.94 8.59 -14.12
CA GLU A 515 -18.80 8.61 -12.94
C GLU A 515 -18.17 7.88 -11.74
N PHE A 516 -17.02 8.35 -11.25
CA PHE A 516 -16.63 8.09 -9.87
C PHE A 516 -16.83 9.38 -9.07
N ASP A 517 -18.08 9.66 -8.69
CA ASP A 517 -18.35 10.45 -7.48
C ASP A 517 -17.92 9.57 -6.29
N ILE A 518 -16.65 9.71 -5.87
CA ILE A 518 -16.12 9.08 -4.65
C ILE A 518 -16.45 9.93 -3.43
#